data_AF-A0A1X0WZ22-F1
#
_entry.id   AF-A0A1X0WZ22-F1
#
_cell.length_a   1.000
_cell.length_b   1.000
_cell.length_c   1.000
_cell.angle_alpha   90.00
_cell.angle_beta   90.00
_cell.angle_gamma   90.00
#
_symmetry.space_group_name_H-M   'P 1'
#
loop_
_entity.id
_entity.type
_entity.pdbx_description
1 polymer ?
#
loop_
_entity_poly.entity_id
_entity_poly.type
_entity_poly.pdbx_seq_one_letter_code
_entity_poly.pdbx_strand_id
1 'polypeptide(L)'
;MKTFLEPSYNIPNIQNARNIYEFKDGSIIQFNRGSFDDYRVTYFPNKQKMNLGYSPKDEDYFLDLMYLKNVVGNEVIWNDFMTLSDMVKDNGLQHNASPDYSGGTIAYVRIQLNSIVKKYPANIQEETFKLFMTLWAVMLSEWYHTYGGRTSFLKHTPKVIGAYQVLNNIYTPKESSEFSKNDKMINEVILEHHSNYDLKRPKREKLKKIMDIYQIDYSWL
;
A
#
# COMPACT_ATOMS: atom_id res chain seq x y z
N MET A 1 -13.58 11.35 -3.98
CA MET A 1 -12.75 10.18 -3.65
C MET A 1 -13.52 9.30 -2.67
N LYS A 2 -13.35 7.98 -2.72
CA LYS A 2 -14.13 7.00 -1.95
C LYS A 2 -13.28 6.40 -0.83
N THR A 3 -12.46 7.24 -0.19
CA THR A 3 -11.40 6.85 0.74
C THR A 3 -11.99 6.15 1.95
N PHE A 4 -12.11 4.82 1.80
CA PHE A 4 -12.54 3.85 2.80
C PHE A 4 -14.08 3.87 3.04
N LEU A 5 -14.82 3.20 2.15
CA LEU A 5 -16.28 3.02 2.23
C LEU A 5 -16.71 1.72 2.91
N GLU A 6 -15.78 0.89 3.38
CA GLU A 6 -16.15 -0.33 4.06
C GLU A 6 -16.99 -0.01 5.31
N PRO A 7 -18.08 -0.78 5.55
CA PRO A 7 -18.76 -0.73 6.83
C PRO A 7 -17.76 -1.06 7.95
N SER A 8 -17.60 -0.15 8.90
CA SER A 8 -16.82 -0.44 10.10
C SER A 8 -17.46 -1.60 10.85
N TYR A 9 -16.63 -2.54 11.29
CA TYR A 9 -17.08 -3.66 12.13
C TYR A 9 -16.50 -3.55 13.52
N ASN A 10 -17.14 -4.24 14.46
CA ASN A 10 -16.64 -4.33 15.82
C ASN A 10 -15.32 -5.12 15.84
N ILE A 11 -14.24 -4.49 16.30
CA ILE A 11 -12.94 -5.13 16.53
C ILE A 11 -12.77 -5.27 18.04
N PRO A 12 -13.22 -6.40 18.64
CA PRO A 12 -13.05 -6.60 20.07
C PRO A 12 -11.57 -6.74 20.41
N ASN A 13 -11.17 -6.17 21.55
CA ASN A 13 -9.85 -6.36 22.17
C ASN A 13 -8.67 -5.94 21.28
N ILE A 14 -8.60 -4.66 20.90
CA ILE A 14 -7.41 -4.10 20.26
C ILE A 14 -6.20 -4.28 21.19
N GLN A 15 -5.15 -4.91 20.66
CA GLN A 15 -3.87 -5.13 21.35
C GLN A 15 -2.74 -4.42 20.61
N ASN A 16 -1.70 -4.03 21.35
CA ASN A 16 -0.49 -3.42 20.81
C ASN A 16 -0.77 -2.18 19.94
N ALA A 17 -1.76 -1.38 20.33
CA ALA A 17 -2.18 -0.18 19.61
C ALA A 17 -1.06 0.85 19.51
N ARG A 18 -0.76 1.28 18.29
CA ARG A 18 0.18 2.36 17.96
C ARG A 18 -0.46 3.29 16.95
N ASN A 19 -0.85 4.47 17.39
CA ASN A 19 -1.45 5.47 16.51
C ASN A 19 -0.40 5.97 15.53
N ILE A 20 -0.74 5.91 14.24
CA ILE A 20 0.10 6.42 13.16
C ILE A 20 -0.29 7.86 12.85
N TYR A 21 -1.59 8.11 12.68
CA TYR A 21 -2.06 9.45 12.40
C TYR A 21 -3.52 9.67 12.78
N GLU A 22 -3.81 10.92 13.17
CA GLU A 22 -5.17 11.43 13.37
C GLU A 22 -5.46 12.49 12.31
N PHE A 23 -6.53 12.27 11.54
CA PHE A 23 -7.00 13.18 10.52
C PHE A 23 -7.93 14.26 11.10
N LYS A 24 -8.10 15.35 10.35
CA LYS A 24 -8.93 16.49 10.79
C LYS A 24 -10.39 16.14 11.01
N ASP A 25 -10.90 15.17 10.28
CA ASP A 25 -12.27 14.66 10.41
C ASP A 25 -12.47 13.75 11.64
N GLY A 26 -11.41 13.52 12.43
CA GLY A 26 -11.42 12.67 13.60
C GLY A 26 -11.27 11.17 13.28
N SER A 27 -11.05 10.79 12.02
CA SER A 27 -10.61 9.45 11.67
C SER A 27 -9.14 9.24 12.01
N ILE A 28 -8.72 7.99 12.20
CA ILE A 28 -7.33 7.65 12.53
C ILE A 28 -6.84 6.42 11.76
N ILE A 29 -5.53 6.32 11.60
CA ILE A 29 -4.83 5.08 11.22
C ILE A 29 -4.00 4.62 12.42
N GLN A 30 -4.03 3.32 12.66
CA GLN A 30 -3.33 2.68 13.76
C GLN A 30 -2.71 1.35 13.30
N PHE A 31 -1.53 1.03 13.82
CA PHE A 31 -1.06 -0.35 13.86
C PHE A 31 -1.56 -1.05 15.11
N ASN A 32 -2.08 -2.26 14.95
CA ASN A 32 -2.49 -3.11 16.06
C ASN A 32 -2.29 -4.58 15.69
N ARG A 33 -2.57 -5.46 16.66
CA ARG A 33 -2.47 -6.89 16.47
C ARG A 33 -3.50 -7.41 15.45
N GLY A 34 -2.99 -8.03 14.39
CA GLY A 34 -3.74 -8.85 13.45
C GLY A 34 -3.61 -10.35 13.76
N SER A 35 -4.10 -11.18 12.83
CA SER A 35 -3.96 -12.63 12.91
C SER A 35 -2.53 -13.12 12.66
N PHE A 36 -1.73 -12.34 11.93
CA PHE A 36 -0.39 -12.74 11.48
C PHE A 36 0.74 -12.03 12.23
N ASP A 37 0.56 -10.75 12.54
CA ASP A 37 1.59 -9.89 13.12
C ASP A 37 0.97 -8.74 13.92
N ASP A 38 1.82 -7.94 14.55
CA ASP A 38 1.43 -6.77 15.34
C ASP A 38 1.30 -5.48 14.48
N TYR A 39 1.38 -5.58 13.16
CA TYR A 39 1.45 -4.43 12.26
C TYR A 39 0.23 -4.29 11.36
N ARG A 40 -0.88 -4.96 11.71
CA ARG A 40 -2.15 -4.78 11.01
C ARG A 40 -2.53 -3.31 11.02
N VAL A 41 -2.68 -2.75 9.84
CA VAL A 41 -3.20 -1.40 9.66
C VAL A 41 -4.70 -1.41 9.87
N THR A 42 -5.19 -0.56 10.75
CA THR A 42 -6.62 -0.35 10.96
C THR A 42 -6.94 1.12 10.78
N TYR A 43 -7.92 1.39 9.92
CA TYR A 43 -8.58 2.68 9.81
C TYR A 43 -9.80 2.69 10.73
N PHE A 44 -9.89 3.70 11.57
CA PHE A 44 -11.07 3.97 12.38
C PHE A 44 -11.72 5.25 11.85
N PRO A 45 -12.96 5.18 11.33
CA PRO A 45 -13.66 6.37 10.85
C PRO A 45 -13.93 7.41 11.93
N ASN A 46 -13.86 7.02 13.21
CA ASN A 46 -14.15 7.88 14.34
C ASN A 46 -13.29 7.48 15.55
N LYS A 47 -12.37 8.35 15.97
CA LYS A 47 -11.46 8.13 17.11
C LYS A 47 -12.14 8.01 18.47
N GLN A 48 -13.39 8.47 18.60
CA GLN A 48 -14.18 8.28 19.82
C GLN A 48 -14.82 6.88 19.87
N LYS A 49 -14.89 6.17 18.74
CA LYS A 49 -15.42 4.80 18.61
C LYS A 49 -14.32 3.84 18.17
N MET A 50 -13.28 3.73 18.99
CA MET A 50 -12.11 2.88 18.75
C MET A 50 -12.40 1.38 18.65
N ASN A 51 -13.63 0.92 18.84
CA ASN A 51 -14.02 -0.46 18.58
C ASN A 51 -14.61 -0.65 17.17
N LEU A 52 -14.85 0.42 16.40
CA LEU A 52 -15.41 0.37 15.06
C LEU A 52 -14.34 0.78 14.05
N GLY A 53 -13.73 -0.21 13.41
CA GLY A 53 -12.68 0.01 12.43
C GLY A 53 -12.62 -1.12 11.41
N TYR A 54 -11.70 -1.02 10.48
CA TYR A 54 -11.41 -2.06 9.50
C TYR A 54 -10.01 -1.91 8.93
N SER A 55 -9.51 -3.00 8.34
CA SER A 55 -8.26 -2.93 7.57
C SER A 55 -8.56 -2.34 6.20
N PRO A 56 -7.90 -1.26 5.78
CA PRO A 56 -8.00 -0.78 4.39
C PRO A 56 -7.66 -1.91 3.43
N LYS A 57 -8.49 -2.14 2.41
CA LYS A 57 -8.25 -3.19 1.41
C LYS A 57 -7.49 -2.65 0.21
N ASP A 58 -6.78 -3.55 -0.44
CA ASP A 58 -6.11 -3.30 -1.72
C ASP A 58 -7.04 -2.66 -2.76
N GLU A 59 -8.25 -3.19 -2.90
CA GLU A 59 -9.27 -2.64 -3.81
C GLU A 59 -9.65 -1.18 -3.48
N ASP A 60 -9.74 -0.81 -2.20
CA ASP A 60 -10.19 0.53 -1.77
C ASP A 60 -9.24 1.61 -2.29
N TYR A 61 -7.95 1.49 -1.97
CA TYR A 61 -6.99 2.50 -2.39
C TYR A 61 -6.66 2.41 -3.89
N PHE A 62 -6.84 1.25 -4.54
CA PHE A 62 -6.74 1.15 -5.99
C PHE A 62 -7.88 1.90 -6.70
N LEU A 63 -9.11 1.84 -6.18
CA LEU A 63 -10.22 2.65 -6.69
C LEU A 63 -9.92 4.15 -6.58
N ASP A 64 -9.33 4.58 -5.46
CA ASP A 64 -8.98 5.99 -5.26
C ASP A 64 -7.81 6.44 -6.13
N LEU A 65 -6.79 5.61 -6.33
CA LEU A 65 -5.71 5.88 -7.28
C LEU A 65 -6.25 6.05 -8.71
N MET A 66 -7.22 5.22 -9.11
CA MET A 66 -7.88 5.35 -10.41
C MET A 66 -8.73 6.62 -10.51
N TYR A 67 -9.40 7.02 -9.42
CA TYR A 67 -10.07 8.31 -9.36
C TYR A 67 -9.08 9.47 -9.54
N LEU A 68 -7.95 9.45 -8.83
CA LEU A 68 -6.92 10.48 -8.93
C LEU A 68 -6.27 10.52 -10.31
N LYS A 69 -6.04 9.39 -10.96
CA LYS A 69 -5.60 9.32 -12.36
C LYS A 69 -6.49 10.15 -13.28
N ASN A 70 -7.81 10.08 -13.11
CA ASN A 70 -8.76 10.86 -13.91
C ASN A 70 -8.76 12.35 -13.58
N VAL A 71 -8.25 12.75 -12.41
CA VAL A 71 -8.20 14.15 -11.96
C VAL A 71 -6.88 14.83 -12.34
N VAL A 72 -5.75 14.18 -12.08
CA VAL A 72 -4.41 14.77 -12.25
C VAL A 72 -3.57 14.14 -13.37
N GLY A 73 -4.08 13.09 -14.02
CA GLY A 73 -3.37 12.35 -15.06
C GLY A 73 -2.51 11.21 -14.51
N ASN A 74 -2.27 10.21 -15.36
CA ASN A 74 -1.57 8.97 -15.00
C ASN A 74 -0.13 9.21 -14.51
N GLU A 75 0.63 10.02 -15.24
CA GLU A 75 2.03 10.30 -14.92
C GLU A 75 2.18 10.94 -13.54
N VAL A 76 1.33 11.91 -13.21
CA VAL A 76 1.37 12.62 -11.92
C VAL A 76 1.11 11.66 -10.76
N ILE A 77 0.04 10.86 -10.83
CA ILE A 77 -0.32 9.95 -9.74
C ILE A 77 0.67 8.80 -9.62
N TRP A 78 1.21 8.29 -10.73
CA TRP A 78 2.23 7.25 -10.70
C TRP A 78 3.53 7.75 -10.05
N ASN A 79 4.01 8.93 -10.44
CA ASN A 79 5.22 9.51 -9.87
C ASN A 79 5.08 9.80 -8.37
N ASP A 80 3.90 10.24 -7.91
CA ASP A 80 3.63 10.45 -6.49
C ASP A 80 3.54 9.14 -5.70
N PHE A 81 2.89 8.13 -6.27
CA PHE A 81 2.84 6.80 -5.69
C PHE A 81 4.25 6.20 -5.57
N MET A 82 5.09 6.35 -6.60
CA MET A 82 6.48 5.88 -6.56
C MET A 82 7.33 6.65 -5.56
N THR A 83 7.15 7.97 -5.44
CA THR A 83 7.79 8.77 -4.38
C THR A 83 7.45 8.22 -3.00
N LEU A 84 6.18 7.88 -2.76
CA LEU A 84 5.73 7.26 -1.51
C LEU A 84 6.35 5.88 -1.28
N SER A 85 6.37 5.04 -2.32
CA SER A 85 6.99 3.71 -2.32
C SER A 85 8.49 3.80 -1.97
N ASP A 86 9.20 4.76 -2.56
CA ASP A 86 10.62 5.00 -2.31
C ASP A 86 10.87 5.46 -0.87
N MET A 87 10.02 6.30 -0.30
CA MET A 87 10.12 6.67 1.12
C MET A 87 10.02 5.46 2.05
N VAL A 88 9.15 4.50 1.74
CA VAL A 88 9.01 3.26 2.52
C VAL A 88 10.21 2.33 2.27
N LYS A 89 10.66 2.22 1.02
CA LYS A 89 11.86 1.45 0.63
C LYS A 89 13.09 1.92 1.39
N ASP A 90 13.41 3.20 1.29
CA ASP A 90 14.62 3.78 1.88
C ASP A 90 14.61 3.61 3.40
N ASN A 91 13.47 3.86 4.03
CA ASN A 91 13.28 3.61 5.45
C ASN A 91 13.51 2.12 5.82
N GLY A 92 12.94 1.19 5.04
CA GLY A 92 13.12 -0.25 5.25
C GLY A 92 14.57 -0.69 5.09
N LEU A 93 15.26 -0.22 4.05
CA LEU A 93 16.67 -0.56 3.79
C LEU A 93 17.61 0.02 4.85
N GLN A 94 17.42 1.27 5.25
CA GLN A 94 18.22 1.93 6.29
C GLN A 94 18.11 1.22 7.65
N HIS A 95 16.98 0.56 7.92
CA HIS A 95 16.69 -0.11 9.19
C HIS A 95 16.68 -1.64 9.07
N ASN A 96 17.52 -2.22 8.19
CA ASN A 96 17.71 -3.67 8.07
C ASN A 96 16.39 -4.46 7.94
N ALA A 97 15.51 -3.97 7.07
CA ALA A 97 14.16 -4.50 6.82
C ALA A 97 13.16 -4.38 7.99
N SER A 98 13.42 -3.50 8.95
CA SER A 98 12.53 -3.13 10.05
C SER A 98 12.27 -1.60 10.04
N PRO A 99 11.46 -1.09 9.10
CA PRO A 99 11.32 0.35 8.84
C PRO A 99 10.84 1.15 10.05
N ASP A 100 11.46 2.30 10.33
CA ASP A 100 11.07 3.14 11.46
C ASP A 100 9.68 3.76 11.27
N TYR A 101 8.90 3.79 12.35
CA TYR A 101 7.60 4.47 12.43
C TYR A 101 7.52 5.37 13.67
N SER A 102 8.66 5.78 14.22
CA SER A 102 8.73 6.74 15.31
C SER A 102 8.03 8.07 14.97
N GLY A 103 7.73 8.86 16.00
CA GLY A 103 7.13 10.18 15.81
C GLY A 103 7.94 11.11 14.90
N GLY A 104 9.28 10.97 14.89
CA GLY A 104 10.17 11.72 14.00
C GLY A 104 9.97 11.34 12.53
N THR A 105 9.97 10.04 12.24
CA THR A 105 9.72 9.53 10.88
C THR A 105 8.32 9.84 10.38
N ILE A 106 7.31 9.69 11.25
CA ILE A 106 5.93 10.08 10.93
C ILE A 106 5.85 11.59 10.62
N ALA A 107 6.49 12.44 11.42
CA ALA A 107 6.51 13.88 11.16
C ALA A 107 7.18 14.24 9.83
N TYR A 108 8.29 13.59 9.50
CA TYR A 108 8.95 13.75 8.20
C TYR A 108 8.02 13.36 7.04
N VAL A 109 7.43 12.17 7.10
CA VAL A 109 6.50 11.67 6.06
C VAL A 109 5.33 12.62 5.87
N ARG A 110 4.75 13.12 6.96
CA ARG A 110 3.66 14.11 6.89
C ARG A 110 4.07 15.38 6.15
N ILE A 111 5.28 15.89 6.36
CA ILE A 111 5.77 17.09 5.66
C ILE A 111 5.88 16.80 4.15
N GLN A 112 6.45 15.66 3.78
CA GLN A 112 6.58 15.26 2.38
C GLN A 112 5.20 15.09 1.72
N LEU A 113 4.28 14.36 2.35
CA LEU A 113 2.94 14.15 1.83
C LEU A 113 2.16 15.47 1.70
N ASN A 114 2.26 16.37 2.67
CA ASN A 114 1.65 17.70 2.56
C ASN A 114 2.23 18.50 1.38
N SER A 115 3.51 18.34 1.06
CA SER A 115 4.13 18.96 -0.11
C SER A 115 3.58 18.37 -1.41
N ILE A 116 3.49 17.04 -1.49
CA ILE A 116 2.98 16.32 -2.66
C ILE A 116 1.53 16.73 -2.96
N VAL A 117 0.65 16.75 -1.95
CA VAL A 117 -0.79 16.98 -2.19
C VAL A 117 -1.12 18.42 -2.57
N LYS A 118 -0.23 19.39 -2.36
CA LYS A 118 -0.48 20.81 -2.73
C LYS A 118 -0.77 21.03 -4.21
N LYS A 119 -0.27 20.15 -5.08
CA LYS A 119 -0.51 20.23 -6.53
C LYS A 119 -1.87 19.65 -6.96
N TYR A 120 -2.57 18.95 -6.05
CA TYR A 120 -3.91 18.41 -6.31
C TYR A 120 -4.97 19.51 -6.12
N PRO A 121 -6.14 19.40 -6.77
CA PRO A 121 -7.23 20.35 -6.56
C PRO A 121 -7.61 20.49 -5.09
N ALA A 122 -7.79 21.74 -4.62
CA ALA A 122 -7.99 22.07 -3.21
C ALA A 122 -9.08 21.25 -2.51
N ASN A 123 -10.18 20.96 -3.22
CA ASN A 123 -11.32 20.20 -2.71
C ASN A 123 -11.05 18.71 -2.46
N ILE A 124 -9.91 18.17 -2.93
CA ILE A 124 -9.54 16.76 -2.71
C ILE A 124 -8.19 16.59 -2.00
N GLN A 125 -7.52 17.67 -1.60
CA GLN A 125 -6.20 17.58 -0.98
C GLN A 125 -6.20 16.79 0.33
N GLU A 126 -7.21 17.00 1.19
CA GLU A 126 -7.30 16.30 2.48
C GLU A 126 -7.54 14.80 2.30
N GLU A 127 -8.41 14.43 1.36
CA GLU A 127 -8.68 13.03 1.03
C GLU A 127 -7.47 12.38 0.36
N THR A 128 -6.77 13.09 -0.54
CA THR A 128 -5.51 12.61 -1.15
C THR A 128 -4.43 12.38 -0.09
N PHE A 129 -4.29 13.32 0.86
CA PHE A 129 -3.37 13.17 1.99
C PHE A 129 -3.72 11.93 2.81
N LYS A 130 -5.02 11.72 3.09
CA LYS A 130 -5.51 10.56 3.82
C LYS A 130 -5.17 9.25 3.11
N LEU A 131 -5.41 9.17 1.81
CA LEU A 131 -5.01 8.03 0.97
C LEU A 131 -3.51 7.76 1.04
N PHE A 132 -2.67 8.78 0.84
CA PHE A 132 -1.22 8.59 0.84
C PHE A 132 -0.66 8.23 2.22
N MET A 133 -1.23 8.77 3.30
CA MET A 133 -0.84 8.37 4.66
C MET A 133 -1.25 6.91 4.93
N THR A 134 -2.42 6.48 4.46
CA THR A 134 -2.83 5.06 4.53
C THR A 134 -1.93 4.18 3.70
N LEU A 135 -1.64 4.54 2.45
CA LEU A 135 -0.75 3.79 1.56
C LEU A 135 0.64 3.64 2.16
N TRP A 136 1.19 4.70 2.76
CA TRP A 136 2.46 4.64 3.50
C TRP A 136 2.40 3.61 4.62
N ALA A 137 1.36 3.65 5.45
CA ALA A 137 1.20 2.73 6.58
C ALA A 137 1.04 1.27 6.13
N VAL A 138 0.21 0.99 5.12
CA VAL A 138 0.02 -0.38 4.61
C VAL A 138 1.28 -0.91 3.94
N MET A 139 1.98 -0.10 3.14
CA MET A 139 3.26 -0.51 2.55
C MET A 139 4.29 -0.80 3.64
N LEU A 140 4.37 0.03 4.68
CA LEU A 140 5.29 -0.17 5.80
C LEU A 140 4.97 -1.45 6.56
N SER A 141 3.68 -1.79 6.74
CA SER A 141 3.27 -3.05 7.38
C SER A 141 3.74 -4.31 6.61
N GLU A 142 3.81 -4.26 5.28
CA GLU A 142 4.26 -5.39 4.45
C GLU A 142 5.74 -5.74 4.69
N TRP A 143 6.56 -4.80 5.17
CA TRP A 143 7.95 -5.08 5.55
C TRP A 143 8.06 -5.91 6.82
N TYR A 144 7.11 -5.72 7.73
CA TYR A 144 7.02 -6.44 9.01
C TYR A 144 6.32 -7.78 8.91
N HIS A 145 5.53 -7.99 7.87
CA HIS A 145 4.87 -9.27 7.64
C HIS A 145 5.91 -10.40 7.63
N THR A 146 5.67 -11.50 8.35
CA THR A 146 6.62 -12.62 8.44
C THR A 146 6.06 -13.91 7.86
N TYR A 147 6.92 -14.65 7.16
CA TYR A 147 6.64 -16.03 6.71
C TYR A 147 7.61 -16.97 7.43
N GLY A 148 7.10 -17.82 8.31
CA GLY A 148 7.92 -18.76 9.08
C GLY A 148 8.96 -18.06 9.97
N GLY A 149 8.61 -16.90 10.55
CA GLY A 149 9.48 -16.13 11.46
C GLY A 149 10.54 -15.26 10.76
N ARG A 150 10.56 -15.23 9.42
CA ARG A 150 11.42 -14.31 8.64
C ARG A 150 10.59 -13.22 8.02
N THR A 151 11.11 -11.99 8.00
CA THR A 151 10.43 -10.88 7.32
C THR A 151 10.18 -11.21 5.85
N SER A 152 9.04 -10.77 5.34
CA SER A 152 8.59 -11.01 3.98
C SER A 152 9.66 -10.53 3.03
N PHE A 153 10.06 -11.38 2.09
CA PHE A 153 10.96 -10.99 1.00
C PHE A 153 10.23 -10.11 -0.01
N LEU A 154 8.90 -10.18 -0.08
CA LEU A 154 8.10 -9.41 -1.04
C LEU A 154 8.09 -7.93 -0.71
N LYS A 155 8.21 -7.58 0.59
CA LYS A 155 8.01 -6.20 1.07
C LYS A 155 6.69 -5.66 0.51
N HIS A 156 6.66 -4.39 0.12
CA HIS A 156 5.49 -3.76 -0.48
C HIS A 156 5.37 -3.95 -2.01
N THR A 157 6.16 -4.85 -2.61
CA THR A 157 6.13 -5.15 -4.06
C THR A 157 4.72 -5.43 -4.60
N PRO A 158 3.87 -6.24 -3.90
CA PRO A 158 2.50 -6.48 -4.36
C PRO A 158 1.69 -5.20 -4.58
N LYS A 159 1.91 -4.18 -3.74
CA LYS A 159 1.22 -2.89 -3.83
C LYS A 159 1.66 -2.11 -5.04
N VAL A 160 2.97 -2.12 -5.33
CA VAL A 160 3.55 -1.43 -6.49
C VAL A 160 3.04 -2.04 -7.79
N ILE A 161 3.06 -3.38 -7.90
CA ILE A 161 2.52 -4.10 -9.07
C ILE A 161 1.04 -3.78 -9.25
N GLY A 162 0.22 -3.88 -8.19
CA GLY A 162 -1.21 -3.63 -8.28
C GLY A 162 -1.53 -2.17 -8.68
N ALA A 163 -0.82 -1.19 -8.12
CA ALA A 163 -0.98 0.21 -8.50
C ALA A 163 -0.63 0.44 -9.97
N TYR A 164 0.49 -0.12 -10.45
CA TYR A 164 0.87 -0.03 -11.86
C TYR A 164 -0.20 -0.60 -12.78
N GLN A 165 -0.73 -1.79 -12.46
CA GLN A 165 -1.75 -2.45 -13.26
C GLN A 165 -3.02 -1.60 -13.38
N VAL A 166 -3.51 -1.04 -12.28
CA VAL A 166 -4.71 -0.20 -12.25
C VAL A 166 -4.49 1.10 -13.02
N LEU A 167 -3.36 1.76 -12.76
CA LEU A 167 -3.02 3.03 -13.39
C LEU A 167 -2.76 2.90 -14.89
N ASN A 168 -2.34 1.72 -15.37
CA ASN A 168 -2.19 1.44 -16.81
C ASN A 168 -3.39 0.71 -17.44
N ASN A 169 -4.51 0.58 -16.72
CA ASN A 169 -5.72 -0.13 -17.17
C ASN A 169 -5.47 -1.59 -17.62
N ILE A 170 -4.46 -2.26 -17.05
CA ILE A 170 -4.17 -3.68 -17.32
C ILE A 170 -5.22 -4.57 -16.64
N TYR A 171 -5.57 -4.22 -15.40
CA TYR A 171 -6.57 -4.92 -14.59
C TYR A 171 -7.45 -3.91 -13.85
N THR A 172 -8.65 -4.35 -13.51
CA THR A 172 -9.52 -3.59 -12.59
C THR A 172 -8.93 -3.53 -11.18
N PRO A 173 -9.33 -2.56 -10.34
CA PRO A 173 -8.92 -2.51 -8.93
C PRO A 173 -9.11 -3.83 -8.18
N LYS A 174 -10.21 -4.53 -8.44
CA LYS A 174 -10.50 -5.83 -7.84
C LYS A 174 -9.50 -6.90 -8.30
N GLU A 175 -9.29 -7.05 -9.61
CA GLU A 175 -8.34 -8.03 -10.16
C GLU A 175 -6.91 -7.76 -9.70
N SER A 176 -6.48 -6.49 -9.68
CA SER A 176 -5.17 -6.10 -9.15
C SER A 176 -5.00 -6.39 -7.66
N SER A 177 -6.07 -6.30 -6.86
CA SER A 177 -6.06 -6.65 -5.43
C SER A 177 -5.84 -8.16 -5.18
N GLU A 178 -6.17 -8.99 -6.17
CA GLU A 178 -6.05 -10.45 -6.12
C GLU A 178 -4.80 -10.97 -6.84
N PHE A 179 -4.25 -10.19 -7.78
CA PHE A 179 -3.16 -10.61 -8.67
C PHE A 179 -1.99 -11.26 -7.95
N SER A 180 -1.45 -10.60 -6.93
CA SER A 180 -0.28 -11.10 -6.20
C SER A 180 -0.57 -12.35 -5.39
N LYS A 181 -1.84 -12.73 -5.17
CA LYS A 181 -2.26 -13.96 -4.49
C LYS A 181 -2.55 -15.10 -5.47
N ASN A 182 -2.75 -14.78 -6.75
CA ASN A 182 -3.19 -15.71 -7.77
C ASN A 182 -2.04 -16.10 -8.71
N ASP A 183 -1.45 -17.29 -8.50
CA ASP A 183 -0.37 -17.80 -9.35
C ASP A 183 -0.77 -17.97 -10.82
N LYS A 184 -2.06 -18.21 -11.12
CA LYS A 184 -2.54 -18.32 -12.49
C LYS A 184 -2.40 -16.97 -13.23
N MET A 185 -2.87 -15.88 -12.63
CA MET A 185 -2.77 -14.54 -13.23
C MET A 185 -1.30 -14.12 -13.42
N ILE A 186 -0.44 -14.40 -12.45
CA ILE A 186 1.00 -14.13 -12.56
C ILE A 186 1.60 -14.90 -13.74
N ASN A 187 1.28 -16.20 -13.84
CA ASN A 187 1.81 -17.05 -14.91
C ASN A 187 1.30 -16.61 -16.30
N GLU A 188 0.04 -16.19 -16.42
CA GLU A 188 -0.55 -15.69 -17.67
C GLU A 188 0.23 -14.48 -18.21
N VAL A 189 0.46 -13.45 -17.38
CA VAL A 189 1.23 -12.26 -17.79
C VAL A 189 2.67 -12.61 -18.18
N ILE A 190 3.31 -13.51 -17.42
CA ILE A 190 4.68 -13.96 -17.74
C ILE A 190 4.72 -14.66 -19.09
N LEU A 191 3.80 -15.59 -19.36
CA LEU A 191 3.80 -16.38 -20.60
C LEU A 191 3.48 -15.53 -21.84
N GLU A 192 2.66 -14.47 -21.69
CA GLU A 192 2.36 -13.53 -22.77
C GLU A 192 3.62 -12.81 -23.28
N HIS A 193 4.58 -12.52 -22.39
CA HIS A 193 5.81 -11.78 -22.72
C HIS A 193 7.04 -12.69 -22.85
N HIS A 194 7.03 -13.86 -22.21
CA HIS A 194 8.14 -14.80 -22.12
C HIS A 194 7.62 -16.25 -22.10
N SER A 195 7.18 -16.74 -23.24
CA SER A 195 6.57 -18.08 -23.42
C SER A 195 7.43 -19.26 -22.93
N ASN A 196 8.76 -19.10 -22.87
CA ASN A 196 9.70 -20.13 -22.42
C ASN A 196 10.09 -20.02 -20.93
N TYR A 197 9.43 -19.16 -20.15
CA TYR A 197 9.75 -18.98 -18.74
C TYR A 197 9.37 -20.21 -17.90
N ASP A 198 10.26 -20.64 -17.00
CA ASP A 198 10.01 -21.75 -16.08
C ASP A 198 9.02 -21.35 -14.98
N LEU A 199 7.77 -21.77 -15.10
CA LEU A 199 6.71 -21.45 -14.12
C LEU A 199 6.88 -22.14 -12.76
N LYS A 200 7.81 -23.09 -12.62
CA LYS A 200 8.12 -23.74 -11.33
C LYS A 200 8.96 -22.84 -10.43
N ARG A 201 9.43 -21.69 -10.94
CA ARG A 201 10.23 -20.72 -10.20
C ARG A 201 9.48 -20.19 -8.98
N PRO A 202 10.19 -19.90 -7.87
CA PRO A 202 9.59 -19.32 -6.67
C PRO A 202 8.82 -18.04 -6.99
N LYS A 203 7.75 -17.78 -6.23
CA LYS A 203 6.89 -16.61 -6.42
C LYS A 203 7.63 -15.28 -6.48
N ARG A 204 8.72 -15.13 -5.71
CA ARG A 204 9.58 -13.94 -5.74
C ARG A 204 10.18 -13.68 -7.13
N GLU A 205 10.66 -14.74 -7.80
CA GLU A 205 11.30 -14.65 -9.11
C GLU A 205 10.25 -14.34 -10.16
N LYS A 206 9.05 -14.91 -10.02
CA LYS A 206 7.91 -14.57 -10.88
C LYS A 206 7.48 -13.11 -10.73
N LEU A 207 7.34 -12.60 -9.50
CA LEU A 207 6.96 -11.20 -9.27
C LEU A 207 8.07 -10.23 -9.72
N LYS A 208 9.34 -10.57 -9.49
CA LYS A 208 10.49 -9.86 -10.07
C LYS A 208 10.39 -9.78 -11.60
N LYS A 209 10.03 -10.90 -12.24
CA LYS A 209 9.80 -10.94 -13.69
C LYS A 209 8.62 -10.08 -14.14
N ILE A 210 7.54 -10.01 -13.36
CA ILE A 210 6.43 -9.07 -13.63
C ILE A 210 6.91 -7.62 -13.60
N MET A 211 7.73 -7.25 -12.60
CA MET A 211 8.27 -5.89 -12.53
C MET A 211 9.22 -5.58 -13.68
N ASP A 212 10.02 -6.54 -14.16
CA ASP A 212 10.82 -6.40 -15.38
C ASP A 212 9.94 -6.10 -16.61
N ILE A 213 8.86 -6.88 -16.78
CA ILE A 213 7.91 -6.70 -17.89
C ILE A 213 7.29 -5.30 -17.84
N TYR A 214 6.96 -4.83 -16.63
CA TYR A 214 6.40 -3.50 -16.40
C TYR A 214 7.44 -2.38 -16.32
N GLN A 215 8.74 -2.71 -16.44
CA GLN A 215 9.86 -1.76 -16.34
C GLN A 215 9.84 -0.92 -15.03
N ILE A 216 9.42 -1.54 -13.93
CA ILE A 216 9.41 -0.93 -12.61
C ILE A 216 10.76 -1.25 -11.94
N ASP A 217 11.47 -0.28 -11.38
CA ASP A 217 12.66 -0.55 -10.56
C ASP A 217 12.26 -1.22 -9.23
N TYR A 218 13.01 -2.25 -8.83
CA TYR A 218 12.75 -3.07 -7.65
C TYR A 218 14.03 -3.46 -6.92
N SER A 219 15.05 -2.61 -6.92
CA SER A 219 16.36 -2.83 -6.30
C SER A 219 16.38 -3.38 -4.85
N TRP A 220 15.24 -3.44 -4.15
CA TRP A 220 15.04 -4.08 -2.85
C TRP A 220 14.71 -5.60 -2.88
N LEU A 221 14.56 -6.23 -4.06
CA LEU A 221 14.32 -7.68 -4.25
C LEU A 221 15.53 -8.44 -4.84
#